data_AF-A0A437GW84-F1
#
_entry.id   AF-A0A437GW84-F1
#
_cell.length_a   1.000
_cell.length_b   1.000
_cell.length_c   1.000
_cell.angle_alpha   90.00
_cell.angle_beta   90.00
_cell.angle_gamma   90.00
#
_symmetry.space_group_name_H-M   'P 1'
#
loop_
_entity.id
_entity.type
_entity.pdbx_description
1 polymer ?
#
loop_
_entity_poly.entity_id
_entity_poly.type
_entity_poly.pdbx_seq_one_letter_code
_entity_poly.pdbx_strand_id
1 'polypeptide(L)'
;MKGQAFVENGIGRSRIEDNEWQFFADPETDPGFFSHMSEPIPVQFLGENWEKGPWIVPNKFPPNCKADAHAHNYDTIYYIIKGTMTFNDGSGWYKEGDLRWARANVVYGPEEAGPDGCTFLLISSGPMDVQWKDSETHVVKSD
;
A
#
# COMPACT_ATOMS: atom_id res chain seq x y z
N MET A 1 13.84 -3.28 2.12
CA MET A 1 13.75 -1.92 1.50
C MET A 1 14.04 -0.84 2.55
N LYS A 2 14.88 0.16 2.27
CA LYS A 2 15.14 1.22 3.26
C LYS A 2 14.05 2.28 3.27
N GLY A 3 13.74 2.82 4.45
CA GLY A 3 12.89 4.00 4.53
C GLY A 3 13.57 5.22 3.91
N GLN A 4 12.76 6.13 3.40
CA GLN A 4 13.21 7.33 2.68
C GLN A 4 12.97 8.61 3.51
N ALA A 5 12.82 8.47 4.82
CA ALA A 5 12.71 9.59 5.74
C ALA A 5 14.09 10.04 6.25
N PHE A 6 14.26 11.35 6.38
CA PHE A 6 15.26 11.89 7.28
C PHE A 6 14.73 11.75 8.72
N VAL A 7 15.51 11.15 9.61
CA VAL A 7 15.14 10.94 11.02
C VAL A 7 16.21 11.51 11.94
N GLU A 8 15.82 12.43 12.80
CA GLU A 8 16.69 13.03 13.81
C GLU A 8 15.96 13.13 15.15
N ASN A 9 16.57 12.65 16.23
CA ASN A 9 15.99 12.68 17.59
C ASN A 9 14.56 12.11 17.69
N GLY A 10 14.25 11.07 16.91
CA GLY A 10 12.92 10.44 16.90
C GLY A 10 11.86 11.21 16.10
N ILE A 11 12.25 12.24 15.35
CA ILE A 11 11.35 13.03 14.51
C ILE A 11 11.72 12.77 13.04
N GLY A 12 10.74 12.29 12.27
CA GLY A 12 10.91 12.00 10.85
C GLY A 12 10.37 13.10 9.94
N ARG A 13 11.05 13.36 8.82
CA ARG A 13 10.54 14.15 7.70
C ARG A 13 10.77 13.37 6.41
N SER A 14 9.73 13.24 5.59
CA SER A 14 9.83 12.72 4.23
C SER A 14 8.83 13.43 3.32
N ARG A 15 9.08 13.38 2.02
CA ARG A 15 8.24 14.00 0.99
C ARG A 15 8.14 13.07 -0.21
N ILE A 16 6.94 12.82 -0.69
CA ILE A 16 6.69 11.88 -1.81
C ILE A 16 7.49 12.27 -3.05
N GLU A 17 7.55 13.56 -3.38
CA GLU A 17 8.23 14.06 -4.58
C GLU A 17 9.75 13.94 -4.54
N ASP A 18 10.34 13.80 -3.34
CA ASP A 18 11.79 13.70 -3.17
C ASP A 18 12.28 12.23 -3.20
N ASN A 19 11.35 11.28 -3.30
CA ASN A 19 11.58 9.85 -3.08
C ASN A 19 11.41 9.02 -4.35
N GLU A 20 12.11 7.88 -4.41
CA GLU A 20 12.01 6.93 -5.51
C GLU A 20 10.86 5.96 -5.29
N TRP A 21 10.09 5.74 -6.36
CA TRP A 21 9.07 4.69 -6.43
C TRP A 21 9.73 3.34 -6.70
N GLN A 22 9.35 2.35 -5.94
CA GLN A 22 9.93 1.00 -5.91
C GLN A 22 8.80 -0.03 -5.72
N PHE A 23 9.09 -1.32 -5.64
CA PHE A 23 8.06 -2.36 -5.47
C PHE A 23 8.22 -3.05 -4.11
N PHE A 24 7.10 -3.53 -3.54
CA PHE A 24 7.10 -4.26 -2.26
C PHE A 24 8.03 -5.48 -2.27
N ALA A 25 8.00 -6.22 -3.38
CA ALA A 25 8.91 -7.32 -3.69
C ALA A 25 9.59 -7.04 -5.03
N ASP A 26 10.65 -7.78 -5.35
CA ASP A 26 11.24 -7.72 -6.68
C ASP A 26 10.41 -8.59 -7.65
N PRO A 27 9.81 -8.01 -8.71
CA PRO A 27 8.97 -8.76 -9.64
C PRO A 27 9.69 -9.90 -10.38
N GLU A 28 11.01 -9.82 -10.53
CA GLU A 28 11.79 -10.88 -11.19
C GLU A 28 11.96 -12.10 -10.29
N THR A 29 12.10 -11.87 -8.97
CA THR A 29 12.40 -12.93 -8.00
C THR A 29 11.19 -13.39 -7.19
N ASP A 30 10.13 -12.58 -7.09
CA ASP A 30 8.84 -12.91 -6.48
C ASP A 30 7.65 -12.61 -7.40
N PRO A 31 7.56 -13.27 -8.58
CA PRO A 31 6.43 -13.08 -9.50
C PRO A 31 5.10 -13.57 -8.93
N GLY A 32 5.13 -14.46 -7.93
CA GLY A 32 3.94 -15.00 -7.26
C GLY A 32 3.17 -13.91 -6.51
N PHE A 33 3.87 -13.04 -5.79
CA PHE A 33 3.27 -11.89 -5.12
C PHE A 33 2.48 -11.00 -6.09
N PHE A 34 3.05 -10.70 -7.27
CA PHE A 34 2.42 -9.82 -8.25
C PHE A 34 1.34 -10.49 -9.08
N SER A 35 1.20 -11.83 -9.04
CA SER A 35 0.16 -12.55 -9.79
C SER A 35 -1.26 -12.24 -9.34
N HIS A 36 -1.41 -11.66 -8.14
CA HIS A 36 -2.66 -11.16 -7.57
C HIS A 36 -2.98 -9.71 -7.95
N MET A 37 -2.14 -9.11 -8.80
CA MET A 37 -2.31 -7.75 -9.30
C MET A 37 -2.37 -7.78 -10.81
N SER A 38 -3.17 -6.90 -11.42
CA SER A 38 -3.18 -6.78 -12.88
C SER A 38 -1.85 -6.24 -13.43
N GLU A 39 -1.17 -5.42 -12.64
CA GLU A 39 0.16 -4.86 -12.93
C GLU A 39 0.92 -4.64 -11.61
N PRO A 40 2.27 -4.70 -11.59
CA PRO A 40 3.05 -4.36 -10.40
C PRO A 40 2.77 -2.92 -9.93
N ILE A 41 2.46 -2.77 -8.64
CA ILE A 41 2.11 -1.48 -8.03
C ILE A 41 3.36 -0.84 -7.41
N PRO A 42 3.81 0.33 -7.90
CA PRO A 42 4.88 1.07 -7.26
C PRO A 42 4.46 1.67 -5.92
N VAL A 43 5.39 1.66 -4.97
CA VAL A 43 5.26 2.16 -3.60
C VAL A 43 6.49 2.96 -3.17
N GLN A 44 6.33 3.72 -2.09
CA GLN A 44 7.41 4.33 -1.33
C GLN A 44 7.27 3.94 0.16
N PHE A 45 8.34 4.08 0.95
CA PHE A 45 8.26 3.95 2.39
C PHE A 45 8.73 5.26 3.06
N LEU A 46 7.79 5.99 3.65
CA LEU A 46 8.04 7.31 4.26
C LEU A 46 8.37 7.24 5.75
N GLY A 47 8.45 6.05 6.34
CA GLY A 47 8.94 5.83 7.70
C GLY A 47 10.47 5.70 7.79
N GLU A 48 10.97 5.38 8.98
CA GLU A 48 12.41 5.16 9.22
C GLU A 48 12.91 3.93 8.45
N ASN A 49 12.21 2.79 8.60
CA ASN A 49 12.39 1.54 7.85
C ASN A 49 11.24 0.56 8.19
N TRP A 50 11.17 -0.58 7.50
CA TRP A 50 10.11 -1.58 7.72
C TRP A 50 10.12 -2.23 9.10
N GLU A 51 11.23 -2.17 9.86
CA GLU A 51 11.31 -2.74 11.22
C GLU A 51 10.73 -1.79 12.28
N LYS A 52 10.97 -0.49 12.12
CA LYS A 52 10.68 0.53 13.13
C LYS A 52 9.46 1.39 12.81
N GLY A 53 9.07 1.47 11.54
CA GLY A 53 8.00 2.34 11.10
C GLY A 53 8.35 3.84 11.25
N PRO A 54 7.34 4.72 11.36
CA PRO A 54 5.91 4.43 11.15
C PRO A 54 5.67 3.90 9.72
N TRP A 55 4.71 2.97 9.55
CA TRP A 55 4.42 2.36 8.25
C TRP A 55 3.50 3.25 7.43
N ILE A 56 4.11 4.17 6.70
CA ILE A 56 3.44 5.13 5.82
C ILE A 56 3.91 4.85 4.40
N VAL A 57 3.01 4.31 3.59
CA VAL A 57 3.31 3.74 2.29
C VAL A 57 2.45 4.40 1.22
N PRO A 58 2.95 5.44 0.54
CA PRO A 58 2.37 5.90 -0.71
C PRO A 58 2.32 4.75 -1.71
N ASN A 59 1.15 4.54 -2.31
CA ASN A 59 0.92 3.58 -3.38
C ASN A 59 0.49 4.34 -4.63
N LYS A 60 0.92 3.88 -5.80
CA LYS A 60 0.57 4.47 -7.09
C LYS A 60 -0.01 3.42 -8.02
N PHE A 61 -1.32 3.25 -7.97
CA PHE A 61 -2.03 2.34 -8.86
C PHE A 61 -2.10 2.94 -10.28
N PRO A 62 -1.66 2.20 -11.31
CA PRO A 62 -1.89 2.56 -12.71
C PRO A 62 -3.40 2.65 -13.05
N PRO A 63 -3.76 3.29 -14.18
CA PRO A 63 -5.11 3.26 -14.73
C PRO A 63 -5.76 1.87 -14.73
N ASN A 64 -6.95 1.75 -14.13
CA ASN A 64 -7.72 0.51 -14.06
C ASN A 64 -7.01 -0.67 -13.39
N CYS A 65 -5.91 -0.42 -12.66
CA CYS A 65 -5.17 -1.46 -11.96
C CYS A 65 -6.06 -2.12 -10.91
N LYS A 66 -5.95 -3.44 -10.79
CA LYS A 66 -6.68 -4.26 -9.83
C LYS A 66 -5.72 -5.01 -8.92
N ALA A 67 -6.09 -5.13 -7.65
CA ALA A 67 -5.46 -6.04 -6.71
C ALA A 67 -6.54 -6.93 -6.09
N ASP A 68 -6.28 -8.23 -6.00
CA ASP A 68 -7.21 -9.21 -5.46
C ASP A 68 -7.59 -8.89 -4.01
N ALA A 69 -8.66 -9.53 -3.54
CA ALA A 69 -9.08 -9.39 -2.15
C ALA A 69 -7.97 -9.85 -1.19
N HIS A 70 -7.72 -9.06 -0.16
CA HIS A 70 -6.67 -9.33 0.83
C HIS A 70 -6.99 -8.69 2.19
N ALA A 71 -6.16 -9.00 3.18
CA ALA A 71 -6.16 -8.36 4.48
C ALA A 71 -4.74 -7.91 4.89
N HIS A 72 -4.68 -7.06 5.92
CA HIS A 72 -3.45 -6.68 6.60
C HIS A 72 -3.50 -7.10 8.07
N ASN A 73 -2.35 -7.44 8.65
CA ASN A 73 -2.20 -7.89 10.03
C ASN A 73 -2.41 -6.80 11.09
N TYR A 74 -2.52 -5.53 10.69
CA TYR A 74 -2.76 -4.37 11.55
C TYR A 74 -3.87 -3.48 10.99
N ASP A 75 -4.42 -2.59 11.83
CA ASP A 75 -5.37 -1.58 11.36
C ASP A 75 -4.70 -0.69 10.31
N THR A 76 -5.35 -0.54 9.15
CA THR A 76 -4.84 0.21 8.01
C THR A 76 -5.79 1.33 7.60
N ILE A 77 -5.21 2.44 7.16
CA ILE A 77 -5.91 3.65 6.72
C ILE A 77 -5.48 3.95 5.28
N TYR A 78 -6.46 4.17 4.42
CA TYR A 78 -6.28 4.67 3.07
C TYR A 78 -6.68 6.14 3.05
N TYR A 79 -5.80 7.00 2.53
CA TYR A 79 -6.12 8.40 2.26
C TYR A 79 -5.83 8.71 0.79
N ILE A 80 -6.87 9.07 0.04
CA ILE A 80 -6.74 9.30 -1.40
C ILE A 80 -6.12 10.68 -1.65
N ILE A 81 -4.95 10.71 -2.29
CA ILE A 81 -4.25 11.94 -2.64
C ILE A 81 -4.65 12.43 -4.02
N LYS A 82 -4.77 11.52 -4.99
CA LYS A 82 -5.07 11.83 -6.39
C LYS A 82 -5.76 10.66 -7.09
N GLY A 83 -6.71 10.95 -7.98
CA GLY A 83 -7.44 9.95 -8.73
C GLY A 83 -8.50 9.27 -7.89
N THR A 84 -8.93 8.09 -8.31
CA THR A 84 -10.03 7.38 -7.67
C THR A 84 -9.76 5.89 -7.53
N MET A 85 -10.36 5.27 -6.52
CA MET A 85 -10.39 3.81 -6.39
C MET A 85 -11.64 3.32 -5.69
N THR A 86 -11.98 2.06 -5.90
CA THR A 86 -13.03 1.32 -5.19
C THR A 86 -12.45 0.04 -4.60
N PHE A 87 -13.09 -0.47 -3.55
CA PHE A 87 -12.75 -1.75 -2.93
C PHE A 87 -13.79 -2.83 -3.26
N ASN A 88 -14.71 -2.54 -4.19
CA ASN A 88 -15.76 -3.44 -4.67
C ASN A 88 -16.58 -4.12 -3.54
N ASP A 89 -16.67 -3.47 -2.38
CA ASP A 89 -17.34 -3.94 -1.15
C ASP A 89 -18.68 -3.23 -0.88
N GLY A 90 -19.16 -2.45 -1.86
CA GLY A 90 -20.39 -1.67 -1.75
C GLY A 90 -20.23 -0.28 -1.13
N SER A 91 -19.02 0.08 -0.65
CA SER A 91 -18.76 1.42 -0.11
C SER A 91 -18.61 2.52 -1.18
N GLY A 92 -18.52 2.12 -2.45
CA GLY A 92 -18.47 3.04 -3.59
C GLY A 92 -17.06 3.46 -3.98
N TRP A 93 -16.98 4.49 -4.83
CA TRP A 93 -15.72 5.07 -5.30
C TRP A 93 -15.23 6.16 -4.36
N TYR A 94 -13.98 6.05 -3.95
CA TYR A 94 -13.24 7.04 -3.19
C TYR A 94 -12.47 7.95 -4.16
N LYS A 95 -12.37 9.23 -3.81
CA LYS A 95 -11.68 10.28 -4.57
C LYS A 95 -10.83 11.13 -3.64
N GLU A 96 -10.15 12.14 -4.18
CA GLU A 96 -9.22 12.99 -3.43
C GLU A 96 -9.83 13.55 -2.14
N GLY A 97 -9.10 13.35 -1.04
CA GLY A 97 -9.51 13.76 0.31
C GLY A 97 -10.36 12.74 1.06
N ASP A 98 -10.86 11.70 0.39
CA ASP A 98 -11.57 10.63 1.08
C ASP A 98 -10.61 9.77 1.90
N LEU A 99 -11.13 9.28 3.03
CA LEU A 99 -10.43 8.39 3.94
C LEU A 99 -11.25 7.12 4.16
N ARG A 100 -10.58 5.97 4.11
CA ARG A 100 -11.11 4.67 4.50
C ARG A 100 -10.19 4.06 5.55
N TRP A 101 -10.72 3.21 6.40
CA TRP A 101 -9.92 2.36 7.28
C TRP A 101 -10.49 0.95 7.32
N ALA A 102 -9.62 -0.03 7.53
CA ALA A 102 -9.96 -1.43 7.74
C ALA A 102 -9.34 -1.92 9.06
N ARG A 103 -10.04 -2.80 9.76
CA ARG A 103 -9.48 -3.44 10.96
C ARG A 103 -8.49 -4.54 10.57
N ALA A 104 -7.52 -4.78 11.45
CA ALA A 104 -6.61 -5.90 11.35
C ALA A 104 -7.33 -7.21 11.01
N ASN A 105 -6.79 -7.95 10.04
CA ASN A 105 -7.23 -9.26 9.55
C ASN A 105 -8.66 -9.29 8.95
N VAL A 106 -9.23 -8.14 8.59
CA VAL A 106 -10.48 -8.08 7.82
C VAL A 106 -10.15 -8.08 6.33
N VAL A 107 -10.59 -9.13 5.64
CA VAL A 107 -10.48 -9.23 4.18
C VAL A 107 -11.42 -8.21 3.51
N TYR A 108 -10.90 -7.47 2.54
CA TYR A 108 -11.66 -6.56 1.68
C TYR A 108 -11.19 -6.65 0.24
N GLY A 109 -11.80 -5.87 -0.65
CA GLY A 109 -11.46 -5.85 -2.07
C GLY A 109 -12.39 -6.73 -2.91
N PRO A 110 -12.08 -6.92 -4.20
CA PRO A 110 -10.85 -6.48 -4.87
C PRO A 110 -10.73 -4.95 -4.96
N GLU A 111 -9.51 -4.44 -4.86
CA GLU A 111 -9.21 -3.04 -5.12
C GLU A 111 -9.19 -2.78 -6.62
N GLU A 112 -9.70 -1.63 -7.05
CA GLU A 112 -9.71 -1.20 -8.43
C GLU A 112 -9.52 0.31 -8.54
N ALA A 113 -8.50 0.73 -9.28
CA ALA A 113 -8.26 2.14 -9.58
C ALA A 113 -9.13 2.62 -10.75
N GLY A 114 -9.40 3.92 -10.77
CA GLY A 114 -10.12 4.57 -11.86
C GLY A 114 -9.30 4.67 -13.15
N PRO A 115 -9.89 5.22 -14.23
CA PRO A 115 -9.24 5.32 -15.53
C PRO A 115 -8.02 6.26 -15.55
N ASP A 116 -7.88 7.16 -14.57
CA ASP A 116 -6.71 8.03 -14.42
C ASP A 116 -5.68 7.48 -13.40
N GLY A 117 -5.92 6.27 -12.88
CA GLY A 117 -5.16 5.67 -11.78
C GLY A 117 -5.53 6.23 -10.41
N CYS A 118 -4.77 5.83 -9.39
CA CYS A 118 -4.94 6.31 -8.01
C CYS A 118 -3.60 6.44 -7.31
N THR A 119 -3.37 7.56 -6.62
CA THR A 119 -2.29 7.71 -5.65
C THR A 119 -2.91 7.90 -4.27
N PHE A 120 -2.52 7.06 -3.32
CA PHE A 120 -3.04 7.09 -1.95
C PHE A 120 -1.94 6.81 -0.93
N LEU A 121 -2.13 7.28 0.29
CA LEU A 121 -1.36 6.84 1.44
C LEU A 121 -2.03 5.61 2.02
N LEU A 122 -1.26 4.54 2.18
CA LEU A 122 -1.59 3.43 3.05
C LEU A 122 -0.80 3.59 4.35
N ILE A 123 -1.51 3.78 5.45
CA ILE A 123 -0.91 4.00 6.78
C ILE A 123 -1.32 2.84 7.66
N SER A 124 -0.35 2.21 8.32
CA SER A 124 -0.60 1.07 9.21
C SER A 124 -0.09 1.35 10.62
N SER A 125 -0.79 0.80 11.61
CA SER A 125 -0.38 0.83 13.02
C SER A 125 0.79 -0.12 13.35
N GLY A 126 1.18 -0.98 12.40
CA GLY A 126 2.30 -1.92 12.50
C GLY A 126 2.83 -2.31 11.12
N PRO A 127 3.74 -3.30 11.03
CA PRO A 127 4.16 -3.91 9.76
C PRO A 127 2.98 -4.25 8.86
N MET A 128 3.18 -4.22 7.54
CA MET A 128 2.08 -4.35 6.56
C MET A 128 2.20 -5.63 5.76
N ASP A 129 1.86 -6.76 6.38
CA ASP A 129 1.79 -8.03 5.65
C ASP A 129 0.62 -7.98 4.66
N VAL A 130 0.78 -8.62 3.50
CA VAL A 130 -0.31 -8.78 2.52
C VAL A 130 -0.81 -10.21 2.58
N GLN A 131 -2.03 -10.37 3.10
CA GLN A 131 -2.69 -11.67 3.25
C GLN A 131 -3.69 -11.84 2.10
N TRP A 132 -3.22 -12.34 0.96
CA TRP A 132 -4.09 -12.63 -0.18
C TRP A 132 -5.19 -13.61 0.22
N LYS A 133 -6.42 -13.33 -0.19
CA LYS A 133 -7.55 -14.22 0.08
C LYS A 133 -7.30 -15.56 -0.63
N ASP A 134 -7.42 -16.65 0.12
CA ASP A 134 -7.26 -18.03 -0.37
C ASP A 134 -5.84 -18.37 -0.89
N SER A 135 -4.81 -17.59 -0.50
CA SER A 135 -3.42 -17.77 -0.92
C SER A 135 -2.44 -17.53 0.25
N GLU A 136 -1.14 -17.58 -0.02
CA GLU A 136 -0.09 -17.39 0.98
C GLU A 136 0.01 -15.92 1.44
N THR A 137 0.43 -15.71 2.69
CA THR A 137 0.72 -14.37 3.21
C THR A 137 2.11 -13.94 2.77
N HIS A 138 2.18 -12.80 2.10
CA HIS A 138 3.45 -12.12 1.87
C HIS A 138 3.82 -11.30 3.11
N VAL A 139 4.81 -11.79 3.85
CA VAL A 139 5.40 -11.08 4.99
C VAL A 139 6.40 -10.07 4.44
N VAL A 140 6.14 -8.78 4.65
CA VAL A 140 7.04 -7.73 4.17
C VAL A 140 8.28 -7.75 5.06
N LYS A 141 9.41 -8.26 4.53
CA LYS A 141 10.66 -8.39 5.26
C LYS A 141 11.49 -7.12 5.20
N SER A 142 12.21 -6.87 6.28
CA SER A 142 13.23 -5.84 6.41
C SER A 142 14.58 -6.31 5.86
N ASP A 143 14.68 -6.46 4.54
CA ASP A 143 16.01 -6.58 3.93
C ASP A 143 16.71 -5.20 3.87
#